data_AF-A0A969V464-F1
#
_entry.id   AF-A0A969V464-F1
#
_cell.length_a   1.000
_cell.length_b   1.000
_cell.length_c   1.000
_cell.angle_alpha   90.00
_cell.angle_beta   90.00
_cell.angle_gamma   90.00
#
_symmetry.space_group_name_H-M   'P 1'
#
loop_
_entity.id
_entity.type
_entity.pdbx_description
1 polymer ?
#
loop_
_entity_poly.entity_id
_entity_poly.type
_entity_poly.pdbx_seq_one_letter_code
_entity_poly.pdbx_strand_id
1 'polypeptide(L)' 'MPNDKANDVFIRVFLSSDLRTRFKVACAQSGVAMSEKARELIEEWTVNLEEENQKKSRRIGGQYD' A
#
# COMPACT_ATOMS: atom_id res chain seq x y z
N MET A 1 -15.36 -18.91 25.11
CA MET A 1 -15.58 -18.04 23.94
C MET A 1 -14.30 -17.25 23.72
N PRO A 2 -13.49 -17.55 22.69
CA PRO A 2 -12.27 -16.79 22.43
C PRO A 2 -12.66 -15.40 21.94
N ASN A 3 -12.17 -14.38 22.62
CA ASN A 3 -12.30 -12.99 22.24
C ASN A 3 -11.21 -12.72 21.19
N ASP A 4 -11.51 -13.01 19.92
CA ASP A 4 -10.66 -12.64 18.77
C ASP A 4 -10.63 -11.12 18.67
N LYS A 5 -9.76 -10.50 19.45
CA LYS A 5 -9.43 -9.08 19.34
C LYS A 5 -8.87 -8.87 17.93
N ALA A 6 -9.68 -8.31 17.05
CA ALA A 6 -9.21 -7.76 15.79
C ALA A 6 -8.00 -6.87 16.11
N ASN A 7 -6.82 -7.29 15.68
CA ASN A 7 -5.59 -6.51 15.83
C ASN A 7 -5.67 -5.36 14.83
N ASP A 8 -6.49 -4.36 15.14
CA ASP A 8 -6.56 -3.13 14.36
C ASP A 8 -5.23 -2.39 14.51
N VAL A 9 -4.40 -2.47 13.47
CA VAL A 9 -3.14 -1.75 13.37
C VAL A 9 -3.41 -0.41 12.68
N PHE A 10 -3.18 0.68 13.40
CA PHE A 10 -3.35 2.03 12.86
C PHE A 10 -2.07 2.54 12.21
N ILE A 11 -2.14 2.86 10.93
CA ILE A 11 -1.05 3.49 10.18
C ILE A 11 -1.32 5.00 10.08
N ARG A 12 -0.44 5.80 10.68
CA ARG A 12 -0.51 7.26 10.60
C ARG A 12 0.38 7.76 9.46
N VAL A 13 -0.23 8.38 8.46
CA VAL A 13 0.46 8.93 7.30
C VAL A 13 0.52 10.46 7.37
N PHE A 14 1.68 11.02 7.08
CA PHE A 14 1.88 12.46 6.97
C PHE A 14 2.00 12.85 5.50
N LEU A 15 1.05 13.62 5.01
CA LEU A 15 1.02 14.15 3.65
C LEU A 15 1.05 15.68 3.70
N SER A 16 1.57 16.32 2.66
CA SER A 16 1.40 17.76 2.49
C SER A 16 -0.09 18.13 2.39
N SER A 17 -0.44 19.35 2.78
CA SER A 17 -1.84 19.81 2.81
C SER A 17 -2.52 19.68 1.44
N ASP A 18 -1.81 20.07 0.38
CA ASP A 18 -2.29 20.00 -1.01
C ASP A 18 -2.52 18.55 -1.46
N LEU A 19 -1.62 17.64 -1.08
CA LEU A 19 -1.74 16.23 -1.44
C LEU A 19 -2.89 15.57 -0.68
N ARG A 20 -3.03 15.85 0.62
CA ARG A 20 -4.15 15.37 1.44
C ARG A 20 -5.49 15.85 0.88
N THR A 21 -5.56 17.10 0.45
CA THR A 21 -6.80 17.69 -0.11
C THR A 21 -7.18 17.01 -1.41
N ARG A 22 -6.24 16.85 -2.35
CA ARG A 22 -6.48 16.14 -3.60
C ARG A 22 -6.89 14.68 -3.37
N PHE A 23 -6.21 13.99 -2.45
CA PHE A 23 -6.54 12.62 -2.09
C PHE A 23 -7.96 12.50 -1.54
N LYS A 24 -8.35 13.40 -0.62
CA LYS A 24 -9.71 13.43 -0.07
C LYS A 24 -10.76 13.68 -1.14
N VAL A 25 -10.52 14.61 -2.06
CA VAL A 25 -11.44 14.89 -3.18
C VAL A 25 -11.58 13.67 -4.07
N ALA A 26 -10.48 13.01 -4.43
CA ALA A 26 -10.52 11.80 -5.25
C ALA A 26 -11.29 10.65 -4.57
N CYS A 27 -11.09 10.46 -3.26
CA CYS A 27 -11.85 9.48 -2.47
C CYS A 27 -13.34 9.80 -2.46
N ALA A 28 -13.70 11.08 -2.24
CA ALA A 28 -15.09 11.53 -2.23
C ALA A 28 -15.79 11.36 -3.58
N GLN A 29 -15.10 11.63 -4.68
CA GLN A 29 -15.62 11.40 -6.03
C GLN A 29 -15.86 9.92 -6.32
N SER A 30 -15.02 9.04 -5.77
CA SER A 30 -15.11 7.59 -5.95
C SER A 30 -16.07 6.92 -4.95
N GLY A 31 -16.55 7.66 -3.94
CA GLY A 31 -17.38 7.11 -2.87
C GLY A 31 -16.67 6.17 -1.91
N VAL A 32 -15.32 6.20 -1.86
CA VAL A 32 -14.50 5.27 -1.06
C VAL A 32 -13.94 5.97 0.17
N ALA A 33 -13.84 5.24 1.29
CA ALA A 33 -13.22 5.78 2.50
C ALA A 33 -11.71 6.02 2.30
N MET A 34 -11.18 7.11 2.86
CA MET A 34 -9.75 7.42 2.75
C MET A 34 -8.85 6.30 3.29
N SER A 35 -9.25 5.61 4.36
CA SER A 35 -8.52 4.49 4.96
C SER A 35 -8.51 3.26 4.05
N GLU A 36 -9.65 2.96 3.42
CA GLU A 36 -9.79 1.85 2.47
C GLU A 36 -8.94 2.11 1.22
N LYS A 37 -9.06 3.30 0.63
CA LYS A 37 -8.24 3.66 -0.53
C LYS A 37 -6.74 3.70 -0.21
N ALA A 38 -6.36 4.17 0.98
CA ALA A 38 -4.97 4.15 1.40
C ALA A 38 -4.44 2.72 1.57
N ARG A 39 -5.26 1.81 2.12
CA ARG A 39 -4.91 0.40 2.26
C ARG A 39 -4.68 -0.25 0.89
N GLU A 40 -5.61 -0.07 -0.05
CA GLU A 40 -5.48 -0.59 -1.42
C GLU A 40 -4.17 -0.14 -2.07
N LEU A 41 -3.84 1.15 -1.97
CA LEU A 41 -2.62 1.70 -2.58
C LEU A 41 -1.35 1.15 -1.92
N ILE A 42 -1.37 0.90 -0.60
CA ILE A 42 -0.23 0.29 0.12
C ILE A 42 -0.08 -1.17 -0.28
N GLU A 43 -1.18 -1.93 -0.37
CA GLU A 43 -1.16 -3.33 -0.81
C GLU A 43 -0.65 -3.45 -2.25
N GLU A 44 -1.16 -2.64 -3.17
CA GLU A 44 -0.71 -2.59 -4.58
C GLU A 44 0.79 -2.26 -4.67
N TRP A 45 1.25 -1.26 -3.93
CA TRP A 45 2.67 -0.90 -3.90
C TRP A 45 3.55 -2.04 -3.35
N THR A 46 3.08 -2.75 -2.34
CA THR A 46 3.82 -3.87 -1.72
C THR A 46 3.96 -5.04 -2.69
N VAL A 47 2.87 -5.41 -3.38
CA VAL A 47 2.89 -6.48 -4.40
C VAL A 47 3.85 -6.12 -5.53
N ASN A 48 3.79 -4.87 -6.03
CA ASN A 48 4.67 -4.41 -7.08
C ASN A 48 6.15 -4.42 -6.65
N LEU A 49 6.45 -4.05 -5.40
CA LEU A 49 7.81 -4.13 -4.84
C LEU A 49 8.34 -5.57 -4.79
N GLU A 50 7.52 -6.52 -4.34
CA GLU A 50 7.92 -7.93 -4.29
C GLU A 50 8.22 -8.48 -5.68
N GLU A 51 7.39 -8.12 -6.67
CA GLU A 51 7.64 -8.49 -8.06
C GLU A 51 8.94 -7.88 -8.61
N GLU A 52 9.19 -6.60 -8.37
CA GLU A 52 10.41 -5.94 -8.80
C GLU A 52 11.65 -6.56 -8.16
N ASN A 53 11.57 -6.89 -6.87
CA ASN A 53 12.65 -7.53 -6.13
C ASN A 53 12.91 -8.95 -6.64
N GLN A 54 11.88 -9.74 -6.92
CA GLN A 54 12.03 -11.06 -7.53
C GLN A 54 12.63 -10.99 -8.95
N LYS A 55 12.20 -10.02 -9.75
CA LYS A 55 12.75 -9.77 -11.10
C LYS A 55 14.25 -9.39 -11.04
N LYS A 56 14.67 -8.61 -10.03
CA LYS A 56 16.09 -8.27 -9.81
C LYS A 56 16.91 -9.49 -9.36
N SER A 57 16.41 -10.30 -8.42
CA SER A 57 17.13 -11.52 -7.99
C SER A 57 17.33 -12.53 -9.11
N ARG A 58 16.35 -12.70 -10.02
CA ARG A 58 16.49 -13.61 -11.18
C ARG A 58 17.53 -13.14 -12.21
N ARG A 59 17.81 -11.85 -12.30
CA ARG A 59 18.80 -11.29 -13.25
C ARG A 59 20.24 -11.39 -12.74
N ILE A 60 20.45 -11.54 -11.42
CA ILE A 60 21.79 -11.63 -10.83
C ILE A 60 22.32 -13.07 -10.83
N GLY A 61 21.45 -14.07 -11.01
CA GLY A 61 21.81 -15.49 -10.97
C GLY A 61 22.27 -16.12 -12.29
N GLY A 62 22.57 -15.33 -13.34
CA GLY A 62 22.88 -15.84 -14.68
C GLY A 62 24.14 -15.23 -15.29
N GLN A 63 25.29 -15.36 -14.63
CA GLN A 63 26.58 -15.05 -15.25
C GLN A 63 27.74 -15.74 -14.50
N TYR A 64 27.77 -17.08 -14.53
CA TYR A 64 29.00 -17.85 -14.33
C TYR A 64 28.89 -19.09 -15.24
N ASP A 65 29.20 -18.89 -16.52
CA ASP A 65 29.70 -19.93 -17.42
C ASP A 65 31.23 -20.00 -17.29
#